data_AF-A0A5K7ZS66-F1
#
_entry.id   AF-A0A5K7ZS66-F1
#
_cell.length_a   1.000
_cell.length_b   1.000
_cell.length_c   1.000
_cell.angle_alpha   90.00
_cell.angle_beta   90.00
_cell.angle_gamma   90.00
#
_symmetry.space_group_name_H-M   'P 1'
#
loop_
_entity.id
_entity.type
_entity.pdbx_description
1 polymer ?
#
loop_
_entity_poly.entity_id
_entity_poly.type
_entity_poly.pdbx_seq_one_letter_code
_entity_poly.pdbx_strand_id
1 'polypeptide(L)'
;MNLDIKALADDIGLDEADYRELVELFMQTGMADYNQLKAALDEGDAGQVARSAHTISGASGNLGLMQVHEVAKRVEQAANENQMADLPADVATLRGFFDDIARVVAA
;
A
#
# COMPACT_ATOMS: atom_id res chain seq x y z
N MET A 1 -9.19 -0.98 8.59
CA MET A 1 -8.57 -2.30 8.83
C MET A 1 -8.28 -2.46 10.33
N ASN A 2 -8.31 -3.68 10.85
CA ASN A 2 -7.90 -3.96 12.23
C ASN A 2 -6.45 -4.46 12.20
N LEU A 3 -5.52 -3.69 12.77
CA LEU A 3 -4.09 -4.00 12.78
C LEU A 3 -3.68 -4.40 14.19
N ASP A 4 -3.14 -5.61 14.33
CA ASP A 4 -2.44 -6.04 15.54
C ASP A 4 -0.95 -5.97 15.25
N ILE A 5 -0.32 -4.86 15.65
CA ILE A 5 1.09 -4.57 15.37
C ILE A 5 1.99 -5.66 15.95
N LYS A 6 1.66 -6.17 17.13
CA LYS A 6 2.45 -7.21 17.78
C LYS A 6 2.38 -8.52 16.99
N ALA A 7 1.18 -8.94 16.59
CA ALA A 7 1.03 -10.16 15.79
C ALA A 7 1.77 -10.05 14.44
N LEU A 8 1.70 -8.88 13.79
CA LEU A 8 2.41 -8.64 12.53
C LEU A 8 3.94 -8.64 12.70
N ALA A 9 4.44 -8.09 13.81
CA ALA A 9 5.86 -8.13 14.14
C ALA A 9 6.33 -9.58 14.37
N ASP A 10 5.58 -10.36 15.16
CA ASP A 10 5.86 -11.77 15.45
C ASP A 10 5.88 -12.61 14.15
N ASP A 11 4.93 -12.38 13.22
CA ASP A 11 4.83 -13.10 11.95
C ASP A 11 6.05 -12.93 11.04
N ILE A 12 6.75 -11.79 11.13
CA ILE A 12 7.98 -11.53 10.37
C ILE A 12 9.25 -11.61 11.22
N GLY A 13 9.14 -12.06 12.47
CA GLY A 13 10.26 -12.34 13.35
C GLY A 13 10.96 -11.09 13.92
N LEU A 14 10.23 -9.98 14.08
CA LEU A 14 10.70 -8.74 14.66
C LEU A 14 10.04 -8.48 16.02
N ASP A 15 10.66 -7.62 16.82
CA ASP A 15 9.95 -7.04 17.96
C ASP A 15 9.05 -5.88 17.52
N GLU A 16 8.14 -5.46 18.40
CA GLU A 16 7.14 -4.44 18.09
C GLU A 16 7.77 -3.08 17.75
N ALA A 17 8.91 -2.73 18.36
CA ALA A 17 9.55 -1.43 18.15
C ALA A 17 10.21 -1.39 16.77
N ASP A 18 11.00 -2.40 16.43
CA ASP A 18 11.63 -2.54 15.11
C ASP A 18 10.57 -2.59 14.00
N TYR A 19 9.47 -3.32 14.21
CA TYR A 19 8.37 -3.39 13.25
C TYR A 19 7.71 -2.02 13.04
N ARG A 20 7.47 -1.25 14.12
CA ARG A 20 6.91 0.10 14.01
C ARG A 20 7.79 1.03 13.18
N GLU A 21 9.12 1.01 13.39
CA GLU A 21 10.05 1.81 12.58
C GLU A 21 9.96 1.46 11.08
N LEU A 22 9.85 0.16 10.75
CA LEU A 22 9.67 -0.27 9.36
C LEU A 22 8.34 0.17 8.77
N VAL A 23 7.25 0.12 9.55
CA VAL A 23 5.94 0.60 9.10
C VAL A 23 5.97 2.12 8.91
N GLU A 24 6.64 2.89 9.78
CA GLU A 24 6.81 4.33 9.61
C GLU A 24 7.57 4.65 8.31
N LEU A 25 8.64 3.92 8.02
CA LEU A 25 9.39 4.06 6.77
C LEU A 25 8.53 3.71 5.54
N PHE A 26 7.73 2.65 5.64
CA PHE A 26 6.74 2.29 4.63
C PHE A 26 5.69 3.39 4.44
N MET A 27 5.20 4.02 5.53
CA MET A 27 4.23 5.10 5.43
C MET A 27 4.81 6.31 4.70
N GLN A 28 6.09 6.64 4.91
CA GLN A 28 6.75 7.74 4.22
C GLN A 28 6.94 7.46 2.72
N THR A 29 7.49 6.29 2.39
CA THR A 29 7.80 5.92 1.00
C THR A 29 6.55 5.52 0.22
N GLY A 30 5.70 4.69 0.81
CA GLY A 30 4.44 4.24 0.23
C GLY A 30 3.44 5.36 -0.03
N MET A 31 3.41 6.42 0.79
CA MET A 31 2.56 7.58 0.49
C MET A 31 3.07 8.40 -0.70
N ALA A 32 4.38 8.46 -0.93
CA ALA A 32 4.92 9.08 -2.13
C ALA A 32 4.53 8.27 -3.39
N ASP A 33 4.66 6.94 -3.32
CA ASP A 33 4.21 6.04 -4.39
C ASP A 33 2.69 6.15 -4.63
N TYR A 34 1.89 6.26 -3.56
CA TYR A 34 0.44 6.46 -3.66
C TYR A 34 0.09 7.76 -4.39
N ASN A 35 0.78 8.86 -4.05
CA ASN A 35 0.55 10.14 -4.71
C ASN A 35 0.92 10.08 -6.20
N GLN A 36 2.01 9.41 -6.55
CA GLN A 36 2.41 9.19 -7.94
C GLN A 36 1.41 8.30 -8.68
N LEU A 37 0.93 7.23 -8.04
CA LEU A 37 -0.12 6.36 -8.56
C LEU A 37 -1.37 7.18 -8.87
N LYS A 38 -1.83 8.01 -7.92
CA LYS A 38 -3.02 8.84 -8.09
C LYS A 38 -2.86 9.84 -9.25
N ALA A 39 -1.72 10.53 -9.34
CA ALA A 39 -1.47 11.47 -10.43
C ALA A 39 -1.48 10.76 -11.79
N ALA A 40 -0.81 9.61 -11.90
CA ALA A 40 -0.80 8.81 -13.12
C ALA A 40 -2.19 8.31 -13.52
N LEU A 41 -3.03 7.94 -12.54
CA LEU A 41 -4.43 7.57 -12.79
C LEU A 41 -5.22 8.75 -13.37
N ASP A 42 -5.06 9.95 -12.81
CA ASP A 42 -5.73 11.17 -13.29
C ASP A 42 -5.25 11.55 -14.71
N GLU A 43 -4.01 11.22 -15.08
CA GLU A 43 -3.40 11.46 -16.40
C GLU A 43 -3.66 10.34 -17.43
N GLY A 44 -4.21 9.20 -17.00
CA GLY A 44 -4.40 8.02 -17.87
C GLY A 44 -3.11 7.25 -18.19
N ASP A 45 -2.03 7.44 -17.42
CA ASP A 45 -0.78 6.70 -17.59
C ASP A 45 -0.84 5.34 -16.88
N ALA A 46 -1.42 4.36 -17.57
CA ALA A 46 -1.51 2.98 -17.10
C ALA A 46 -0.14 2.38 -16.69
N GLY A 47 0.92 2.73 -17.43
CA GLY A 47 2.26 2.22 -17.16
C GLY A 47 2.81 2.72 -15.83
N GLN A 48 2.62 4.01 -15.52
CA GLN A 48 3.03 4.57 -14.23
C GLN A 48 2.13 4.09 -13.08
N VAL A 49 0.82 3.94 -13.29
CA VAL A 49 -0.07 3.34 -12.29
C VAL A 49 0.43 1.94 -11.91
N ALA A 50 0.73 1.09 -12.90
CA ALA A 50 1.22 -0.26 -12.66
C ALA A 50 2.54 -0.27 -11.86
N ARG A 51 3.50 0.60 -12.21
CA ARG A 51 4.79 0.69 -11.51
C ARG A 51 4.64 1.12 -10.06
N SER A 52 3.87 2.17 -9.79
CA SER A 52 3.67 2.65 -8.41
C SER A 52 2.90 1.62 -7.57
N ALA A 53 1.87 0.97 -8.14
CA ALA A 53 1.13 -0.09 -7.49
C ALA A 53 2.01 -1.32 -7.18
N HIS A 54 2.91 -1.68 -8.10
CA HIS A 54 3.89 -2.75 -7.89
C HIS A 54 4.78 -2.48 -6.67
N THR A 55 5.35 -1.28 -6.57
CA THR A 55 6.19 -0.89 -5.42
C THR A 55 5.42 -0.98 -4.10
N ILE A 56 4.20 -0.43 -4.05
CA ILE A 56 3.35 -0.50 -2.86
C ILE A 56 3.05 -1.96 -2.50
N SER A 57 2.72 -2.79 -3.48
CA SER A 57 2.40 -4.21 -3.26
C SER A 57 3.61 -4.98 -2.70
N GLY A 58 4.82 -4.75 -3.22
CA GLY A 58 6.02 -5.44 -2.76
C GLY A 58 6.40 -5.04 -1.33
N ALA A 59 6.38 -3.74 -1.04
CA ALA A 59 6.70 -3.23 0.29
C ALA A 59 5.69 -3.70 1.35
N SER A 60 4.39 -3.59 1.06
CA SER A 60 3.34 -4.06 1.97
C SER A 60 3.35 -5.58 2.18
N GLY A 61 3.64 -6.36 1.14
CA GLY A 61 3.77 -7.82 1.25
C GLY A 61 4.93 -8.23 2.16
N ASN A 62 6.08 -7.56 2.08
CA ASN A 62 7.23 -7.83 2.95
C ASN A 62 6.97 -7.49 4.42
N LEU A 63 6.02 -6.59 4.70
CA LEU A 63 5.63 -6.20 6.05
C LEU A 63 4.41 -6.97 6.60
N GLY A 64 3.90 -7.95 5.84
CA GLY A 64 2.70 -8.70 6.23
C GLY A 64 1.40 -7.88 6.17
N LEU A 65 1.42 -6.68 5.57
CA LEU A 65 0.26 -5.80 5.40
C LEU A 65 -0.62 -6.29 4.23
N MET A 66 -1.11 -7.53 4.34
CA MET A 66 -1.69 -8.27 3.21
C MET A 66 -2.91 -7.59 2.58
N GLN A 67 -3.72 -6.87 3.36
CA GLN A 67 -4.86 -6.13 2.78
C GLN A 67 -4.40 -5.03 1.82
N VAL A 68 -3.29 -4.33 2.13
CA VAL A 68 -2.67 -3.34 1.25
C VAL A 68 -2.07 -4.02 0.04
N HIS A 69 -1.34 -5.12 0.27
CA HIS A 69 -0.72 -5.92 -0.80
C HIS A 69 -1.73 -6.34 -1.86
N GLU A 70 -2.84 -6.96 -1.45
CA GLU A 70 -3.85 -7.48 -2.37
C GLU A 70 -4.53 -6.39 -3.21
N VAL A 71 -4.86 -5.24 -2.60
CA VAL A 71 -5.47 -4.14 -3.36
C VAL A 71 -4.45 -3.51 -4.30
N ALA A 72 -3.20 -3.28 -3.86
CA ALA A 72 -2.15 -2.76 -4.73
C ALA A 72 -1.85 -3.70 -5.89
N LYS A 73 -1.85 -5.02 -5.65
CA LYS A 73 -1.66 -6.03 -6.69
C LYS A 73 -2.78 -6.04 -7.72
N ARG A 74 -4.04 -5.88 -7.28
CA ARG A 74 -5.19 -5.73 -8.17
C ARG A 74 -5.07 -4.47 -9.05
N VAL A 75 -4.65 -3.33 -8.47
CA VAL A 75 -4.40 -2.10 -9.23
C VAL A 75 -3.29 -2.30 -10.26
N GLU A 76 -2.17 -2.93 -9.86
CA GLU A 76 -1.06 -3.25 -10.76
C GLU A 76 -1.52 -4.10 -11.94
N GLN A 77 -2.28 -5.17 -11.67
CA GLN A 77 -2.76 -6.09 -12.71
C GLN A 77 -3.72 -5.39 -13.68
N ALA A 78 -4.73 -4.69 -13.17
CA ALA A 78 -5.71 -4.00 -14.01
C ALA A 78 -5.04 -2.90 -14.85
N ALA A 79 -4.06 -2.17 -14.30
CA ALA A 79 -3.29 -1.18 -15.04
C ALA A 79 -2.43 -1.83 -16.16
N ASN A 80 -1.77 -2.96 -15.89
CA ASN A 80 -1.03 -3.72 -16.91
C ASN A 80 -1.94 -4.21 -18.05
N GLU A 81 -3.20 -4.52 -17.75
CA GLU A 81 -4.22 -4.92 -18.72
C GLU A 81 -4.94 -3.74 -19.38
N ASN A 82 -4.54 -2.49 -19.09
CA ASN A 82 -5.19 -1.24 -19.53
C ASN A 82 -6.68 -1.13 -19.11
N GLN A 83 -7.08 -1.80 -18.04
CA GLN A 83 -8.42 -1.77 -17.47
C GLN A 83 -8.52 -0.68 -16.39
N MET A 84 -8.50 0.59 -16.82
CA MET A 84 -8.42 1.73 -15.89
C MET A 84 -9.76 2.17 -15.27
N ALA A 85 -10.90 1.66 -15.76
CA ALA A 85 -12.23 2.16 -15.40
C ALA A 85 -12.57 1.99 -13.91
N ASP A 86 -12.19 0.88 -13.30
CA ASP A 86 -12.55 0.53 -11.92
C ASP A 86 -11.45 0.90 -10.90
N LEU A 87 -10.27 1.29 -11.38
CA LEU A 87 -9.13 1.65 -10.54
C LEU A 87 -9.40 2.78 -9.52
N PRO A 88 -10.23 3.81 -9.78
CA PRO A 88 -10.51 4.85 -8.79
C PRO A 88 -11.05 4.30 -7.45
N ALA A 89 -11.83 3.22 -7.47
CA ALA A 89 -12.38 2.61 -6.25
C ALA A 89 -11.31 1.88 -5.45
N ASP A 90 -10.44 1.11 -6.12
CA ASP A 90 -9.32 0.43 -5.47
C ASP A 90 -8.28 1.44 -4.95
N VAL A 91 -8.01 2.51 -5.67
CA VAL A 91 -7.10 3.58 -5.23
C VAL A 91 -7.66 4.34 -4.03
N ALA A 92 -8.96 4.58 -3.96
CA ALA A 92 -9.60 5.12 -2.76
C ALA A 92 -9.51 4.14 -1.57
N THR A 93 -9.61 2.84 -1.83
CA THR A 93 -9.46 1.79 -0.80
C THR A 93 -8.03 1.76 -0.26
N LEU A 94 -7.01 1.83 -1.13
CA LEU A 94 -5.61 1.96 -0.71
C LEU A 94 -5.41 3.15 0.21
N ARG A 95 -6.01 4.30 -0.13
CA ARG A 95 -5.91 5.49 0.72
C ARG A 95 -6.45 5.25 2.12
N GLY A 96 -7.60 4.60 2.23
CA GLY A 96 -8.19 4.24 3.51
C GLY A 96 -7.26 3.37 4.36
N PHE A 97 -6.53 2.44 3.75
CA PHE A 97 -5.55 1.64 4.48
C PHE A 97 -4.35 2.46 4.97
N PHE A 98 -3.80 3.36 4.16
CA PHE A 98 -2.75 4.27 4.62
C PHE A 98 -3.24 5.13 5.81
N ASP A 99 -4.46 5.66 5.75
CA ASP A 99 -5.02 6.45 6.84
C ASP A 99 -5.24 5.61 8.12
N ASP A 100 -5.64 4.35 7.99
CA ASP A 100 -5.79 3.43 9.12
C ASP A 100 -4.45 3.03 9.75
N ILE A 101 -3.43 2.73 8.93
CA ILE A 101 -2.08 2.45 9.41
C ILE A 101 -1.51 3.65 10.16
N ALA A 102 -1.66 4.86 9.61
CA ALA A 102 -1.18 6.09 10.25
C ALA A 102 -1.76 6.29 11.67
N ARG A 103 -3.04 5.96 11.88
CA ARG A 103 -3.68 6.07 13.20
C ARG A 103 -3.12 5.08 14.21
N VAL A 104 -2.79 3.88 13.77
CA VAL A 104 -2.30 2.81 14.65
C VAL A 104 -0.85 3.05 15.05
N VAL A 105 -0.03 3.53 14.13
CA VAL A 105 1.40 3.79 14.40
C VAL A 105 1.60 5.05 15.23
N ALA A 106 0.71 6.05 15.10
CA ALA A 106 0.73 7.26 15.92
C ALA A 106 0.18 7.07 17.35
N ALA A 107 -0.31 5.88 17.69
CA ALA A 107 -0.85 5.51 19.00
C ALA A 107 0.16 4.73 19.84
#